data_AF-A0A2V6R6S5-F1
#
_entry.id   AF-A0A2V6R6S5-F1
#
_cell.length_a   1.000
_cell.length_b   1.000
_cell.length_c   1.000
_cell.angle_alpha   90.00
_cell.angle_beta   90.00
_cell.angle_gamma   90.00
#
_symmetry.space_group_name_H-M   'P 1'
#
loop_
_entity.id
_entity.type
_entity.pdbx_description
1 polymer ?
#
loop_
_entity_poly.entity_id
_entity_poly.type
_entity_poly.pdbx_seq_one_letter_code
_entity_poly.pdbx_strand_id
1 'polypeptide(L)'
;MMSEAMECARIAEVLGDYLDGTLPGDQAKLLEWHLEGCRPCIAFVNTYKGTIAAANRLREDELPPELKKRLLAFLKQQTQPR
;
A
#
# COMPACT_ATOMS: atom_id res chain seq x y z
N MET A 1 11.82 -14.04 -25.67
CA MET A 1 10.92 -12.93 -25.28
C MET A 1 9.58 -13.57 -24.93
N MET A 2 9.42 -13.97 -23.67
CA MET A 2 8.19 -14.60 -23.17
C MET A 2 7.52 -13.59 -22.23
N SER A 3 6.28 -13.28 -22.58
CA SER A 3 5.28 -12.48 -21.86
C SER A 3 5.55 -12.26 -20.36
N GLU A 4 5.92 -11.04 -19.98
CA GLU A 4 5.90 -10.54 -18.60
C GLU A 4 4.46 -10.23 -18.16
N ALA A 5 3.57 -11.21 -18.24
CA ALA A 5 2.25 -11.09 -17.65
C ALA A 5 2.35 -11.47 -16.16
N MET A 6 1.85 -10.61 -15.27
CA MET A 6 1.84 -10.96 -13.85
C MET A 6 0.81 -12.06 -13.58
N GLU A 7 1.25 -13.12 -12.90
CA GLU A 7 0.42 -14.25 -12.50
C GLU A 7 -0.09 -14.10 -11.06
N CYS A 8 -1.29 -14.60 -10.78
CA CYS A 8 -1.90 -14.52 -9.44
C CYS A 8 -0.98 -15.09 -8.34
N ALA A 9 -0.27 -16.17 -8.62
CA ALA A 9 0.63 -16.84 -7.67
C ALA A 9 1.78 -15.94 -7.20
N ARG A 10 2.24 -15.04 -8.08
CA ARG A 10 3.38 -14.15 -7.82
C ARG A 10 3.02 -12.92 -6.99
N ILE A 11 1.73 -12.58 -6.89
CA ILE A 11 1.30 -11.37 -6.17
C ILE A 11 1.73 -11.41 -4.72
N ALA A 12 1.62 -12.57 -4.05
CA ALA A 12 2.01 -12.70 -2.65
C ALA A 12 3.50 -12.39 -2.41
N GLU A 13 4.36 -12.63 -3.41
CA GLU A 13 5.81 -12.41 -3.33
C GLU A 13 6.16 -10.91 -3.44
N VAL A 14 5.42 -10.16 -4.25
CA VAL A 14 5.75 -8.75 -4.57
C VAL A 14 4.89 -7.74 -3.81
N LEU A 15 3.82 -8.19 -3.14
CA LEU A 15 2.84 -7.31 -2.50
C LEU A 15 3.43 -6.50 -1.32
N GLY A 16 4.38 -7.08 -0.57
CA GLY A 16 5.07 -6.36 0.50
C GLY A 16 5.81 -5.14 -0.04
N ASP A 17 6.72 -5.37 -0.98
CA ASP A 17 7.50 -4.31 -1.63
C ASP A 17 6.61 -3.28 -2.34
N TYR A 18 5.48 -3.72 -2.92
CA TYR A 18 4.52 -2.81 -3.54
C TYR A 18 3.89 -1.85 -2.52
N LEU A 19 3.47 -2.37 -1.36
CA LEU A 19 2.85 -1.55 -0.31
C LEU A 19 3.86 -0.64 0.39
N ASP A 20 5.12 -1.07 0.49
CA ASP A 20 6.22 -0.27 1.02
C ASP A 20 6.78 0.74 0.01
N GLY A 21 6.32 0.68 -1.25
CA GLY A 21 6.75 1.57 -2.33
C GLY A 21 8.18 1.31 -2.83
N THR A 22 8.72 0.12 -2.54
CA THR A 22 10.08 -0.31 -2.91
C THR A 22 10.09 -1.20 -4.16
N LEU A 23 8.93 -1.65 -4.64
CA LEU A 23 8.83 -2.47 -5.84
C LEU A 23 9.28 -1.69 -7.09
N PRO A 24 10.12 -2.29 -7.96
CA PRO A 24 10.50 -1.67 -9.23
C PRO A 24 9.29 -1.24 -10.07
N GLY A 25 9.37 -0.07 -10.70
CA GLY A 25 8.22 0.58 -11.33
C GLY A 25 7.64 -0.15 -12.54
N ASP A 26 8.43 -0.98 -13.21
CA ASP A 26 7.97 -1.92 -14.24
C ASP A 26 7.09 -3.02 -13.65
N GLN A 27 7.53 -3.64 -12.55
CA GLN A 27 6.77 -4.67 -11.84
C GLN A 27 5.52 -4.12 -11.16
N ALA A 28 5.57 -2.89 -10.64
CA ALA A 28 4.41 -2.21 -10.08
C ALA A 28 3.31 -2.00 -11.14
N LYS A 29 3.67 -1.56 -12.35
CA LYS A 29 2.73 -1.40 -13.47
C LYS A 29 2.09 -2.72 -13.88
N LEU A 30 2.86 -3.81 -13.90
CA LEU A 30 2.33 -5.15 -14.21
C LEU A 30 1.35 -5.63 -13.14
N LEU A 31 1.64 -5.34 -11.86
CA LEU A 31 0.73 -5.63 -10.76
C LEU A 31 -0.56 -4.83 -10.87
N GLU A 32 -0.47 -3.52 -11.08
CA GLU A 32 -1.63 -2.63 -11.26
C GLU A 32 -2.51 -3.12 -12.40
N TRP A 33 -1.91 -3.41 -13.57
CA TRP A 33 -2.63 -3.96 -14.72
C TRP A 33 -3.33 -5.28 -14.40
N HIS A 34 -2.68 -6.19 -13.67
CA HIS A 34 -3.30 -7.45 -13.25
C HIS A 34 -4.48 -7.21 -12.30
N LEU A 35 -4.34 -6.28 -11.35
CA LEU A 35 -5.38 -5.95 -10.39
C LEU A 35 -6.61 -5.31 -11.04
N GLU A 36 -6.48 -4.63 -12.17
CA GLU A 36 -7.64 -4.11 -12.94
C GLU A 36 -8.57 -5.24 -13.43
N GLY A 37 -8.01 -6.41 -13.76
CA GLY A 37 -8.76 -7.54 -14.34
C GLY A 37 -9.08 -8.68 -13.38
N CYS A 38 -8.41 -8.77 -12.22
CA CYS A 38 -8.44 -9.97 -11.39
C CYS A 38 -9.08 -9.75 -10.01
N ARG A 39 -10.39 -10.02 -9.91
CA ARG A 39 -11.17 -9.93 -8.67
C ARG A 39 -10.58 -10.75 -7.50
N PRO A 40 -10.12 -12.00 -7.68
CA PRO A 40 -9.49 -12.77 -6.61
C PRO A 40 -8.25 -12.08 -6.03
N CYS A 41 -7.44 -11.47 -6.88
CA CYS A 41 -6.22 -10.78 -6.46
C CYS A 41 -6.51 -9.46 -5.77
N ILE A 42 -7.53 -8.71 -6.20
CA ILE A 42 -8.05 -7.55 -5.45
C ILE A 42 -8.47 -7.98 -4.04
N ALA A 43 -9.22 -9.09 -3.92
CA ALA A 43 -9.64 -9.59 -2.62
C ALA A 43 -8.44 -9.97 -1.74
N PHE A 44 -7.44 -10.66 -2.30
CA PHE A 44 -6.21 -11.02 -1.60
C PHE A 44 -5.45 -9.78 -1.09
N VAL A 45 -5.27 -8.76 -1.93
CA VAL A 45 -4.62 -7.49 -1.53
C VAL A 45 -5.37 -6.82 -0.38
N ASN A 46 -6.70 -6.80 -0.43
CA ASN A 46 -7.51 -6.22 0.63
C ASN A 46 -7.37 -7.00 1.96
N THR A 47 -7.35 -8.33 1.90
CA THR A 47 -7.09 -9.18 3.09
C THR A 47 -5.71 -8.90 3.66
N TYR A 48 -4.67 -8.85 2.83
CA TYR A 48 -3.30 -8.57 3.25
C TYR A 48 -3.17 -7.20 3.95
N LYS A 49 -3.78 -6.14 3.38
CA LYS A 49 -3.87 -4.82 4.02
C LYS A 49 -4.57 -4.87 5.38
N GLY A 50 -5.63 -5.67 5.49
CA GLY A 50 -6.32 -5.93 6.75
C GLY A 50 -5.42 -6.56 7.80
N THR A 51 -4.59 -7.54 7.40
CA THR A 51 -3.59 -8.18 8.27
C THR A 51 -2.56 -7.18 8.80
N ILE A 52 -2.02 -6.31 7.93
CA ILE A 52 -1.10 -5.24 8.34
C ILE A 52 -1.76 -4.31 9.35
N ALA A 53 -3.00 -3.87 9.08
CA ALA A 53 -3.72 -2.98 9.97
C ALA A 53 -3.98 -3.63 11.34
N ALA A 54 -4.33 -4.91 11.37
CA ALA A 54 -4.50 -5.66 12.61
C ALA A 54 -3.18 -5.79 13.38
N ALA A 55 -2.08 -6.13 12.71
CA ALA A 55 -0.75 -6.23 13.31
C ALA A 55 -0.27 -4.87 13.87
N ASN A 56 -0.49 -3.78 13.14
CA ASN A 56 -0.14 -2.42 13.59
C ASN A 56 -0.96 -1.98 14.81
N ARG A 57 -2.20 -2.43 14.98
CA ARG A 57 -2.99 -2.15 16.19
C ARG A 57 -2.45 -2.84 17.45
N LEU A 58 -1.74 -3.95 17.29
CA LEU A 58 -1.05 -4.62 18.40
C LEU A 58 0.22 -3.86 18.82
N ARG A 59 0.77 -3.03 17.92
CA ARG A 59 1.87 -2.13 18.20
C ARG A 59 1.29 -0.82 18.74
N GLU A 60 1.24 -0.70 20.06
CA GLU A 60 0.80 0.50 20.76
C GLU A 60 1.88 1.61 20.69
N ASP A 61 2.31 1.98 19.47
CA ASP A 61 3.18 3.14 19.25
C ASP A 61 2.28 4.39 19.17
N GLU A 62 1.83 4.87 20.33
CA GLU A 62 0.97 6.05 20.40
C GLU A 62 1.73 7.29 19.93
N LEU A 63 1.29 7.87 18.80
CA LEU A 63 1.87 9.10 18.27
C LEU A 63 1.76 10.21 19.33
N PRO A 64 2.87 10.83 19.78
CA PRO A 64 2.82 11.85 20.80
C PRO A 64 1.83 12.96 20.41
N PRO A 65 0.92 13.37 21.30
CA PRO A 65 -0.17 14.29 20.97
C PRO A 65 0.34 15.62 20.40
N GLU A 66 1.50 16.09 20.87
CA GLU A 66 2.14 17.30 20.36
C GLU A 66 2.64 17.16 18.93
N LEU A 67 3.16 15.99 18.56
CA LEU A 67 3.57 15.71 17.19
C LEU A 67 2.34 15.67 16.27
N LYS A 68 1.26 15.03 16.71
CA LYS A 68 -0.02 15.01 15.98
C LYS A 68 -0.57 16.41 15.73
N LYS A 69 -0.59 17.27 16.77
CA LYS A 69 -1.05 18.66 16.67
C LYS A 69 -0.23 19.46 15.64
N ARG A 70 1.10 19.37 15.71
CA ARG A 70 2.01 20.07 14.78
C ARG A 70 1.83 19.61 13.34
N LEU A 71 1.71 18.30 13.11
CA LEU A 71 1.46 17.73 11.77
C LEU A 71 0.13 18.20 11.19
N LEU A 72 -0.95 18.14 11.97
CA LEU A 72 -2.26 18.60 11.53
C LEU A 72 -2.28 20.10 11.23
N ALA A 73 -1.59 20.92 12.01
CA ALA A 73 -1.46 22.35 11.76
C ALA A 73 -0.73 22.63 10.43
N PHE A 74 0.38 21.93 10.19
CA PHE A 74 1.15 22.04 8.95
C PHE A 74 0.33 21.63 7.72
N LEU A 75 -0.33 20.46 7.76
CA LEU A 75 -1.13 19.96 6.63
C LEU A 75 -2.28 20.92 6.28
N LYS A 76 -2.96 21.49 7.28
CA LYS A 76 -4.02 22.49 7.07
C LYS A 76 -3.53 23.75 6.36
N GLN A 77 -2.31 24.19 6.65
CA GLN A 77 -1.71 25.35 5.97
C GLN A 77 -1.38 25.06 4.49
N GLN A 78 -1.06 23.80 4.15
CA GLN A 78 -0.70 23.42 2.78
C GLN A 78 -1.88 23.04 1.89
N THR A 79 -2.98 22.55 2.49
CA THR A 79 -4.22 22.20 1.75
C THR A 79 -5.22 23.34 1.64
N GLN A 80 -4.93 24.50 2.25
CA GLN A 80 -5.73 25.69 2.03
C GLN A 80 -5.43 26.25 0.63
N PRO A 81 -6.42 26.35 -0.27
CA PRO A 81 -6.20 26.93 -1.59
C PRO A 81 -5.73 28.37 -1.42
N ARG A 82 -4.66 28.74 -2.14
CA ARG A 82 -4.17 30.11 -2.24
C ARG A 82 -5.16 30.98 -3.02
#